data_AF-A0A9E6DFZ1-F1
#
_entry.id   AF-A0A9E6DFZ1-F1
#
_cell.length_a   1.000
_cell.length_b   1.000
_cell.length_c   1.000
_cell.angle_alpha   90.00
_cell.angle_beta   90.00
_cell.angle_gamma   90.00
#
_symmetry.space_group_name_H-M   'P 1'
#
loop_
_entity.id
_entity.type
_entity.pdbx_description
1 polymer ?
#
loop_
_entity_poly.entity_id
_entity_poly.type
_entity_poly.pdbx_seq_one_letter_code
_entity_poly.pdbx_strand_id
1 'polypeptide(L)'
;MRLVTASLLALGCCLGAQAQDTSRDAEQITSITKTDMRYVIESAGYTVTEDLSSGIGYVGTTDEELIFGTQGKACSGDDQDQEPCLGVEFFVILDGEFDVDYANSVNQRWSAIKALRLDSGALMMSRYVILDYGQTLQNLRLNMVTTTAIASQVQDENKTDEPLTAEQIEWGDDTGRYANDDACDDARFHDDGDDWDYQREHVLHDATDCRSLYKDGSLTLYVDFGDNSGEYADDNTCDDNRFTGDGRSILTTDSHVKRDSADCIAAYQAGRLNRP
;
A
#
# COMPACT_ATOMS: atom_id res chain seq x y z
N MET A 1 37.73 48.72 -2.50
CA MET A 1 37.30 47.77 -3.54
C MET A 1 38.03 46.45 -3.33
N ARG A 2 37.42 45.50 -2.62
CA ARG A 2 37.83 44.10 -2.52
C ARG A 2 36.53 43.30 -2.53
N LEU A 3 36.18 42.79 -3.70
CA LEU A 3 35.07 41.85 -3.88
C LEU A 3 35.56 40.48 -3.42
N VAL A 4 34.94 39.95 -2.36
CA VAL A 4 35.09 38.56 -1.94
C VAL A 4 33.91 37.81 -2.56
N THR A 5 34.14 37.09 -3.64
CA THR A 5 33.21 36.12 -4.19
C THR A 5 33.27 34.85 -3.34
N ALA A 6 32.23 34.61 -2.55
CA ALA A 6 31.98 33.33 -1.91
C ALA A 6 31.33 32.39 -2.94
N SER A 7 32.07 31.38 -3.37
CA SER A 7 31.52 30.27 -4.17
C SER A 7 30.80 29.32 -3.23
N LEU A 8 29.46 29.27 -3.31
CA LEU A 8 28.68 28.16 -2.76
C LEU A 8 28.93 26.93 -3.63
N LEU A 9 29.64 25.93 -3.10
CA LEU A 9 29.53 24.56 -3.61
C LEU A 9 28.18 24.02 -3.14
N ALA A 10 27.23 23.90 -4.06
CA ALA A 10 26.08 23.04 -3.86
C ALA A 10 26.57 21.59 -3.98
N LEU A 11 26.73 20.91 -2.83
CA LEU A 11 26.78 19.45 -2.81
C LEU A 11 25.37 18.96 -3.18
N GLY A 12 25.18 18.59 -4.44
CA GLY A 12 24.03 17.80 -4.84
C GLY A 12 24.15 16.43 -4.19
N CYS A 13 23.34 16.16 -3.16
CA CYS A 13 23.08 14.81 -2.73
C CYS A 13 22.26 14.12 -3.83
N CYS A 14 22.95 13.48 -4.77
CA CYS A 14 22.33 12.46 -5.60
C CYS A 14 22.01 11.27 -4.67
N LEU A 15 20.78 11.23 -4.15
CA LEU A 15 20.19 9.98 -3.68
C LEU A 15 20.07 9.09 -4.93
N GLY A 16 21.05 8.22 -5.13
CA GLY A 16 20.98 7.25 -6.21
C GLY A 16 19.88 6.27 -5.88
N ALA A 17 18.80 6.28 -6.66
CA ALA A 17 17.94 5.11 -6.78
C ALA A 17 18.87 3.94 -7.15
N GLN A 18 18.99 2.94 -6.27
CA GLN A 18 19.81 1.77 -6.58
C GLN A 18 19.16 1.08 -7.77
N ALA A 19 19.84 1.09 -8.91
CA ALA A 19 19.37 0.39 -10.09
C ALA A 19 19.28 -1.12 -9.78
N GLN A 20 18.15 -1.73 -10.11
CA GLN A 20 17.91 -3.16 -9.96
C GLN A 20 19.02 -3.97 -10.66
N ASP A 21 19.71 -4.86 -9.93
CA ASP A 21 20.74 -5.71 -10.53
C ASP A 21 20.08 -6.79 -11.40
N THR A 22 20.21 -6.70 -12.72
CA THR A 22 19.62 -7.63 -13.68
C THR A 22 20.62 -8.61 -14.30
N SER A 23 21.84 -8.66 -13.76
CA SER A 23 22.98 -9.39 -14.36
C SER A 23 22.77 -10.90 -14.51
N ARG A 24 21.92 -11.52 -13.68
CA ARG A 24 21.62 -12.96 -13.71
C ARG A 24 20.15 -13.26 -14.03
N ASP A 25 19.39 -12.30 -14.57
CA ASP A 25 17.94 -12.47 -14.77
C ASP A 25 17.58 -13.68 -15.65
N ALA A 26 18.37 -13.94 -16.69
CA ALA A 26 18.16 -15.06 -17.61
C ALA A 26 18.73 -16.40 -17.10
N GLU A 27 19.41 -16.43 -15.95
CA GLU A 27 19.98 -17.65 -15.39
C GLU A 27 18.87 -18.59 -14.93
N GLN A 28 18.80 -19.77 -15.55
CA GLN A 28 17.85 -20.82 -15.20
C GLN A 28 18.46 -21.74 -14.13
N ILE A 29 17.75 -21.89 -13.02
CA ILE A 29 18.15 -22.76 -11.91
C ILE A 29 17.10 -23.86 -11.71
N THR A 30 17.55 -25.08 -11.43
CA THR A 30 16.68 -26.22 -11.05
C THR A 30 16.71 -26.50 -9.55
N SER A 31 17.55 -25.77 -8.83
CA SER A 31 17.69 -25.83 -7.38
C SER A 31 18.31 -24.52 -6.90
N ILE A 32 18.05 -24.14 -5.65
CA ILE A 32 18.44 -22.84 -5.10
C ILE A 32 19.45 -23.00 -3.96
N THR A 33 20.49 -22.18 -3.98
CA THR A 33 21.45 -22.08 -2.88
C THR A 33 21.20 -20.84 -2.03
N LYS A 34 21.87 -20.75 -0.88
CA LYS A 34 21.87 -19.54 -0.06
C LYS A 34 22.39 -18.32 -0.83
N THR A 35 23.43 -18.49 -1.64
CA THR A 35 23.96 -17.41 -2.50
C THR A 35 22.92 -16.92 -3.52
N ASP A 36 22.15 -17.83 -4.12
CA ASP A 36 21.09 -17.46 -5.04
C ASP A 36 19.95 -16.72 -4.33
N MET A 37 19.54 -17.16 -3.13
CA MET A 37 18.54 -16.45 -2.33
C MET A 37 18.98 -15.02 -2.00
N ARG A 38 20.22 -14.84 -1.55
CA ARG A 38 20.77 -13.51 -1.28
C ARG A 38 20.73 -12.64 -2.53
N TYR A 39 21.16 -13.18 -3.66
CA TYR A 39 21.08 -12.46 -4.93
C TYR A 39 19.65 -12.05 -5.24
N VAL A 40 18.67 -12.96 -5.15
CA VAL A 40 17.25 -12.65 -5.41
C VAL A 40 16.74 -11.50 -4.53
N ILE A 41 17.11 -11.46 -3.25
CA ILE A 41 16.74 -10.39 -2.31
C ILE A 41 17.39 -9.06 -2.70
N GLU A 42 18.73 -9.03 -2.78
CA GLU A 42 19.49 -7.79 -3.02
C GLU A 42 19.21 -7.21 -4.42
N SER A 43 19.01 -8.08 -5.40
CA SER A 43 18.68 -7.68 -6.77
C SER A 43 17.26 -7.12 -6.94
N ALA A 44 16.40 -7.21 -5.91
CA ALA A 44 15.14 -6.47 -5.83
C ALA A 44 15.27 -5.10 -5.16
N GLY A 45 16.47 -4.74 -4.67
CA GLY A 45 16.67 -3.54 -3.85
C GLY A 45 16.37 -3.75 -2.36
N TYR A 46 16.11 -4.99 -1.93
CA TYR A 46 15.83 -5.33 -0.55
C TYR A 46 17.11 -5.70 0.21
N THR A 47 17.08 -5.64 1.54
CA THR A 47 18.25 -5.91 2.38
C THR A 47 18.12 -7.25 3.10
N VAL A 48 19.15 -8.09 3.02
CA VAL A 48 19.28 -9.28 3.89
C VAL A 48 19.71 -8.84 5.29
N THR A 49 18.92 -9.16 6.31
CA THR A 49 19.18 -8.74 7.70
C THR A 49 19.88 -9.83 8.51
N GLU A 50 19.41 -11.07 8.41
CA GLU A 50 19.96 -12.20 9.15
C GLU A 50 19.68 -13.54 8.47
N ASP A 51 20.37 -14.58 8.93
CA ASP A 51 20.10 -15.96 8.53
C ASP A 51 18.81 -16.46 9.16
N LEU A 52 17.99 -17.18 8.39
CA LEU A 52 16.83 -17.85 8.94
C LEU A 52 17.29 -19.05 9.79
N SER A 53 16.74 -19.21 10.98
CA SER A 53 17.13 -20.28 11.91
C SER A 53 16.78 -21.70 11.40
N SER A 54 15.89 -21.81 10.41
CA SER A 54 15.43 -23.05 9.80
C SER A 54 16.15 -23.32 8.47
N GLY A 55 17.46 -23.57 8.54
CA GLY A 55 18.26 -24.05 7.41
C GLY A 55 18.58 -23.00 6.35
N ILE A 56 18.52 -23.37 5.06
CA ILE A 56 18.84 -22.46 3.96
C ILE A 56 17.76 -21.40 3.84
N GLY A 57 18.03 -20.21 4.34
CA GLY A 57 17.11 -19.10 4.25
C GLY A 57 17.68 -17.80 4.81
N TYR A 58 16.97 -16.71 4.54
CA TYR A 58 17.27 -15.38 5.05
C TYR A 58 16.00 -14.71 5.54
N VAL A 59 16.17 -13.86 6.54
CA VAL A 59 15.25 -12.76 6.80
C VAL A 59 15.73 -11.55 6.01
N GLY A 60 14.80 -10.86 5.37
CA GLY A 60 15.05 -9.62 4.64
C GLY A 60 14.09 -8.52 5.04
N THR A 61 14.42 -7.30 4.65
CA THR A 61 13.55 -6.14 4.77
C THR A 61 13.41 -5.42 3.43
N THR A 62 12.19 -4.99 3.13
CA THR A 62 11.89 -4.15 1.96
C THR A 62 12.30 -2.69 2.20
N ASP A 63 12.16 -1.85 1.19
CA ASP A 63 12.30 -0.40 1.28
C ASP A 63 11.22 0.26 2.16
N GLU A 64 10.03 -0.35 2.25
CA GLU A 64 8.93 0.03 3.14
C GLU A 64 9.05 -0.59 4.55
N GLU A 65 10.24 -1.08 4.91
CA GLU A 65 10.55 -1.71 6.21
C GLU A 65 9.76 -3.00 6.53
N LEU A 66 9.01 -3.56 5.57
CA LEU A 66 8.35 -4.87 5.72
C LEU A 66 9.39 -5.98 5.88
N ILE A 67 9.28 -6.74 6.98
CA ILE A 67 10.13 -7.91 7.26
C ILE A 67 9.53 -9.16 6.60
N PHE A 68 10.36 -9.90 5.88
CA PHE A 68 9.96 -11.15 5.21
C PHE A 68 11.01 -12.24 5.37
N GLY A 69 10.58 -13.48 5.18
CA GLY A 69 11.45 -14.66 5.16
C GLY A 69 11.53 -15.29 3.78
N THR A 70 12.69 -15.85 3.48
CA THR A 70 12.94 -16.73 2.33
C THR A 70 13.53 -18.02 2.84
N GLN A 71 13.01 -19.17 2.41
CA GLN A 71 13.49 -20.47 2.86
C GLN A 71 13.48 -21.51 1.74
N GLY A 72 14.54 -22.29 1.64
CA GLY A 72 14.61 -23.45 0.76
C GLY A 72 13.70 -24.57 1.24
N LYS A 73 13.11 -25.30 0.28
CA LYS A 73 12.28 -26.48 0.54
C LYS A 73 12.77 -27.67 -0.27
N ALA A 74 12.52 -28.87 0.23
CA ALA A 74 12.99 -30.11 -0.37
C ALA A 74 14.50 -30.06 -0.67
N CYS A 75 15.28 -29.70 0.35
CA CYS A 75 16.74 -29.63 0.28
C CYS A 75 17.34 -31.05 0.33
N SER A 76 18.34 -31.31 -0.50
CA SER A 76 19.01 -32.61 -0.53
C SER A 76 20.04 -32.73 0.60
N GLY A 77 19.84 -33.61 1.58
CA GLY A 77 20.85 -33.94 2.59
C GLY A 77 20.46 -33.63 4.03
N ASP A 78 21.25 -34.13 4.98
CA ASP A 78 21.01 -34.00 6.42
C ASP A 78 21.61 -32.70 7.03
N ASP A 79 22.45 -32.00 6.27
CA ASP A 79 23.15 -30.77 6.69
C ASP A 79 22.55 -29.55 6.00
N GLN A 80 21.93 -28.66 6.80
CA GLN A 80 21.07 -27.57 6.31
C GLN A 80 21.83 -26.34 5.80
N ASP A 81 23.16 -26.40 5.66
CA ASP A 81 23.99 -25.20 5.41
C ASP A 81 24.62 -25.12 4.01
N GLN A 82 24.59 -26.17 3.19
CA GLN A 82 25.40 -26.20 1.95
C GLN A 82 24.77 -26.86 0.72
N GLU A 83 23.59 -27.48 0.81
CA GLU A 83 23.03 -28.28 -0.29
C GLU A 83 21.82 -27.62 -0.96
N PRO A 84 21.69 -27.69 -2.29
CA PRO A 84 20.70 -26.89 -3.00
C PRO A 84 19.27 -27.45 -2.79
N CYS A 85 18.29 -26.55 -2.69
CA CYS A 85 16.89 -26.89 -2.45
C CYS A 85 16.09 -26.94 -3.75
N LEU A 86 15.17 -27.90 -3.89
CA LEU A 86 14.33 -28.05 -5.09
C LEU A 86 13.15 -27.07 -5.14
N GLY A 87 12.94 -26.31 -4.07
CA GLY A 87 11.96 -25.24 -4.02
C GLY A 87 12.39 -24.11 -3.10
N VAL A 88 11.65 -23.01 -3.18
CA VAL A 88 11.80 -21.84 -2.32
C VAL A 88 10.43 -21.36 -1.86
N GLU A 89 10.30 -21.05 -0.57
CA GLU A 89 9.15 -20.37 0.00
C GLU A 89 9.53 -18.93 0.34
N PHE A 90 8.73 -17.99 -0.15
CA PHE A 90 8.72 -16.60 0.30
C PHE A 90 7.55 -16.45 1.27
N PHE A 91 7.77 -15.84 2.43
CA PHE A 91 6.70 -15.67 3.41
C PHE A 91 6.82 -14.38 4.21
N VAL A 92 5.68 -13.88 4.65
CA VAL A 92 5.53 -12.75 5.56
C VAL A 92 4.67 -13.20 6.73
N ILE A 93 5.04 -12.79 7.94
CA ILE A 93 4.26 -13.03 9.15
C ILE A 93 3.85 -11.67 9.69
N LEU A 94 2.54 -11.44 9.78
CA LEU A 94 1.95 -10.22 10.28
C LEU A 94 1.31 -10.50 11.65
N ASP A 95 1.76 -9.75 12.66
CA ASP A 95 1.22 -9.78 14.01
C ASP A 95 0.11 -8.73 14.16
N GLY A 96 -1.05 -9.14 14.68
CA GLY A 96 -2.21 -8.27 14.85
C GLY A 96 -3.54 -9.01 14.68
N GLU A 97 -4.65 -8.27 14.74
CA GLU A 97 -5.99 -8.78 14.44
C GLU A 97 -6.20 -8.75 12.92
N PHE A 98 -5.95 -9.89 12.26
CA PHE A 98 -6.13 -10.06 10.82
C PHE A 98 -7.21 -11.08 10.52
N ASP A 99 -7.99 -10.85 9.45
CA ASP A 99 -8.92 -11.83 8.89
C ASP A 99 -8.29 -12.56 7.67
N VAL A 100 -8.31 -13.89 7.70
CA VAL A 100 -7.74 -14.75 6.65
C VAL A 100 -8.58 -14.71 5.37
N ASP A 101 -9.91 -14.64 5.48
CA ASP A 101 -10.79 -14.56 4.32
C ASP A 101 -10.61 -13.24 3.60
N TYR A 102 -10.45 -12.17 4.37
CA TYR A 102 -10.10 -10.86 3.86
C TYR A 102 -8.74 -10.85 3.15
N ALA A 103 -7.68 -11.38 3.78
CA ALA A 103 -6.37 -11.48 3.13
C ALA A 103 -6.43 -12.29 1.82
N ASN A 104 -7.22 -13.36 1.77
CA ASN A 104 -7.43 -14.13 0.54
C ASN A 104 -8.22 -13.35 -0.52
N SER A 105 -9.09 -12.42 -0.13
CA SER A 105 -9.78 -11.53 -1.08
C SER A 105 -8.82 -10.52 -1.73
N VAL A 106 -7.87 -9.98 -0.98
CA VAL A 106 -6.80 -9.12 -1.51
C VAL A 106 -5.94 -9.91 -2.51
N ASN A 107 -5.61 -11.17 -2.21
CA ASN A 107 -4.87 -12.05 -3.12
C ASN A 107 -5.54 -12.19 -4.50
N GLN A 108 -6.87 -12.11 -4.60
CA GLN A 108 -7.59 -12.24 -5.88
C GLN A 108 -7.37 -11.04 -6.82
N ARG A 109 -6.90 -9.90 -6.28
CA ARG A 109 -6.47 -8.72 -7.05
C ARG A 109 -5.07 -8.91 -7.66
N TRP A 110 -4.34 -9.95 -7.23
CA TRP A 110 -2.95 -10.25 -7.60
C TRP A 110 -2.77 -11.72 -8.04
N SER A 111 -1.52 -12.14 -8.30
CA SER A 111 -1.23 -13.58 -8.43
C SER A 111 -1.35 -14.26 -7.07
N ALA A 112 -2.18 -15.29 -6.98
CA ALA A 112 -2.55 -15.90 -5.70
C ALA A 112 -1.35 -16.40 -4.88
N ILE A 113 -1.35 -16.04 -3.59
CA ILE A 113 -0.50 -16.61 -2.54
C ILE A 113 -1.38 -17.25 -1.46
N LYS A 114 -0.79 -18.05 -0.57
CA LYS A 114 -1.52 -18.72 0.51
C LYS A 114 -1.56 -17.82 1.74
N ALA A 115 -2.75 -17.46 2.22
CA ALA A 115 -2.94 -16.86 3.54
C ALA A 115 -3.43 -17.92 4.54
N LEU A 116 -2.83 -17.99 5.72
CA LEU A 116 -3.24 -18.89 6.80
C LEU A 116 -3.00 -18.28 8.19
N ARG A 117 -3.79 -18.70 9.17
CA ARG A 117 -3.56 -18.37 10.58
C ARG A 117 -2.59 -19.38 11.20
N LEU A 118 -1.54 -18.88 11.86
CA LEU A 118 -0.62 -19.70 12.66
C LEU A 118 -1.22 -20.01 14.03
N ASP A 119 -0.67 -21.01 14.73
CA ASP A 119 -1.09 -21.36 16.10
C ASP A 119 -0.87 -20.19 17.09
N SER A 120 0.05 -19.26 16.78
CA SER A 120 0.26 -18.02 17.54
C SER A 120 -0.87 -16.99 17.37
N GLY A 121 -1.77 -17.19 16.41
CA GLY A 121 -2.80 -16.23 16.01
C GLY A 121 -2.39 -15.32 14.84
N ALA A 122 -1.09 -15.19 14.57
CA ALA A 122 -0.54 -14.36 13.49
C ALA A 122 -0.99 -14.82 12.10
N LEU A 123 -1.05 -13.88 11.15
CA LEU A 123 -1.32 -14.15 9.75
C LEU A 123 -0.01 -14.47 9.03
N MET A 124 0.09 -15.66 8.43
CA MET A 124 1.18 -16.00 7.52
C MET A 124 0.68 -15.90 6.08
N MET A 125 1.42 -15.16 5.26
CA MET A 125 1.22 -15.05 3.82
C MET A 125 2.42 -15.69 3.14
N SER A 126 2.22 -16.76 2.36
CA SER A 126 3.32 -17.52 1.77
C SER A 126 3.12 -17.89 0.31
N ARG A 127 4.23 -17.94 -0.42
CA ARG A 127 4.32 -18.40 -1.79
C ARG A 127 5.43 -19.43 -1.93
N TYR A 128 5.05 -20.66 -2.21
CA TYR A 128 5.98 -21.74 -2.50
C TYR A 128 6.19 -21.90 -4.00
N VAL A 129 7.45 -21.88 -4.44
CA VAL A 129 7.86 -22.04 -5.84
C VAL A 129 8.70 -23.32 -6.00
N ILE A 130 8.26 -24.18 -6.90
CA ILE A 130 8.95 -25.42 -7.29
C ILE A 130 9.93 -25.10 -8.43
N LEU A 131 11.16 -25.61 -8.34
CA LEU A 131 12.22 -25.36 -9.32
C LEU A 131 12.40 -26.53 -10.31
N ASP A 132 11.55 -27.55 -10.23
CA ASP A 132 11.52 -28.67 -11.17
C ASP A 132 11.49 -28.16 -12.62
N TYR A 133 12.36 -28.71 -13.46
CA TYR A 133 12.53 -28.33 -14.87
C TYR A 133 12.96 -26.87 -15.13
N GLY A 134 13.32 -26.14 -14.07
CA GLY A 134 14.04 -24.87 -14.14
C GLY A 134 13.16 -23.64 -14.07
N GLN A 135 13.59 -22.65 -13.28
CA GLN A 135 13.03 -21.30 -13.20
C GLN A 135 14.15 -20.28 -13.36
N THR A 136 13.87 -19.11 -13.95
CA THR A 136 14.86 -18.04 -13.98
C THR A 136 14.99 -17.34 -12.63
N LEU A 137 16.16 -16.78 -12.31
CA LEU A 137 16.31 -15.93 -11.12
C LEU A 137 15.40 -14.70 -11.16
N GLN A 138 15.10 -14.17 -12.36
CA GLN A 138 14.10 -13.13 -12.54
C GLN A 138 12.70 -13.60 -12.11
N ASN A 139 12.29 -14.82 -12.49
CA ASN A 139 11.01 -15.37 -12.05
C ASN A 139 10.96 -15.44 -10.51
N LEU A 140 12.04 -15.89 -9.85
CA LEU A 140 12.07 -15.95 -8.39
C LEU A 140 11.98 -14.57 -7.74
N ARG A 141 12.69 -13.58 -8.28
CA ARG A 141 12.57 -12.18 -7.83
C ARG A 141 11.15 -11.67 -7.95
N LEU A 142 10.48 -11.90 -9.08
CA LEU A 142 9.09 -11.50 -9.29
C LEU A 142 8.15 -12.20 -8.31
N ASN A 143 8.34 -13.49 -8.04
CA ASN A 143 7.54 -14.22 -7.06
C ASN A 143 7.71 -13.63 -5.64
N MET A 144 8.94 -13.25 -5.26
CA MET A 144 9.23 -12.61 -3.98
C MET A 144 8.58 -11.23 -3.88
N VAL A 145 8.85 -10.35 -4.85
CA VAL A 145 8.33 -8.97 -4.89
C VAL A 145 6.80 -8.95 -4.89
N THR A 146 6.15 -9.84 -5.65
CA THR A 146 4.70 -9.96 -5.59
C THR A 146 4.21 -10.43 -4.23
N THR A 147 4.93 -11.34 -3.56
CA THR A 147 4.54 -11.82 -2.23
C THR A 147 4.62 -10.70 -1.18
N THR A 148 5.69 -9.90 -1.20
CA THR A 148 5.86 -8.78 -0.26
C THR A 148 4.87 -7.66 -0.55
N ALA A 149 4.62 -7.31 -1.82
CA ALA A 149 3.65 -6.28 -2.20
C ALA A 149 2.23 -6.61 -1.74
N ILE A 150 1.77 -7.86 -1.92
CA ILE A 150 0.46 -8.29 -1.44
C ILE A 150 0.38 -8.23 0.09
N ALA A 151 1.46 -8.56 0.79
CA ALA A 151 1.49 -8.50 2.25
C ALA A 151 1.45 -7.06 2.78
N SER A 152 2.17 -6.12 2.15
CA SER A 152 2.04 -4.68 2.43
C SER A 152 0.59 -4.22 2.22
N GLN A 153 -0.03 -4.59 1.10
CA GLN A 153 -1.43 -4.25 0.80
C GLN A 153 -2.39 -4.76 1.88
N VAL A 154 -2.25 -6.03 2.30
CA VAL A 154 -3.06 -6.59 3.40
C VAL A 154 -2.81 -5.84 4.71
N GLN A 155 -1.56 -5.48 5.02
CA GLN A 155 -1.25 -4.72 6.22
C GLN A 155 -1.86 -3.32 6.18
N ASP A 156 -1.82 -2.65 5.04
CA ASP A 156 -2.33 -1.29 4.87
C ASP A 156 -3.85 -1.23 4.91
N GLU A 157 -4.53 -2.15 4.22
CA GLU A 157 -5.99 -2.18 4.22
C GLU A 157 -6.58 -2.83 5.49
N ASN A 158 -5.83 -3.67 6.22
CA ASN A 158 -6.26 -4.21 7.52
C ASN A 158 -6.08 -3.19 8.67
N LYS A 159 -5.46 -2.04 8.44
CA LYS A 159 -5.62 -0.91 9.35
C LYS A 159 -7.11 -0.57 9.32
N THR A 160 -7.83 -0.93 10.38
CA THR A 160 -9.15 -0.34 10.64
C THR A 160 -8.96 1.17 10.53
N ASP A 161 -9.72 1.83 9.64
CA ASP A 161 -9.70 3.30 9.50
C ASP A 161 -10.10 3.86 10.89
N GLU A 162 -9.12 4.04 11.77
CA GLU A 162 -9.30 4.79 13.00
C GLU A 162 -9.80 6.16 12.56
N PRO A 163 -10.87 6.69 13.18
CA PRO A 163 -11.43 7.97 12.76
C PRO A 163 -10.32 9.02 12.71
N LEU A 164 -10.20 9.69 11.56
CA LEU A 164 -9.17 10.72 11.37
C LEU A 164 -9.22 11.73 12.52
N THR A 165 -8.08 12.15 13.05
CA THR A 165 -8.10 13.24 14.02
C THR A 165 -8.52 14.55 13.33
N ALA A 166 -8.99 15.52 14.10
CA ALA A 166 -9.42 16.79 13.53
C ALA A 166 -8.28 17.60 12.87
N GLU A 167 -7.03 17.18 13.05
CA GLU A 167 -5.84 17.74 12.40
C GLU A 167 -5.55 17.11 11.04
N GLN A 168 -6.07 15.90 10.79
CA GLN A 168 -5.88 15.17 9.53
C GLN A 168 -6.97 15.47 8.50
N ILE A 169 -8.13 15.97 8.95
CA ILE A 169 -9.27 16.28 8.09
C ILE A 169 -9.07 17.63 7.40
N GLU A 170 -9.28 17.66 6.08
CA GLU A 170 -9.45 18.90 5.33
C GLU A 170 -10.84 19.49 5.59
N TRP A 171 -10.90 20.61 6.30
CA TRP A 171 -12.17 21.24 6.71
C TRP A 171 -12.78 22.14 5.64
N GLY A 172 -11.96 22.70 4.74
CA GLY A 172 -12.40 23.67 3.76
C GLY A 172 -12.57 25.08 4.34
N ASP A 173 -13.60 25.78 3.90
CA ASP A 173 -13.93 27.15 4.30
C ASP A 173 -15.33 27.26 4.92
N ASP A 174 -15.73 28.49 5.27
CA ASP A 174 -17.05 28.83 5.80
C ASP A 174 -17.82 29.69 4.76
N THR A 175 -18.05 29.15 3.58
CA THR A 175 -18.75 29.86 2.50
C THR A 175 -20.18 29.34 2.30
N GLY A 176 -21.05 30.19 1.76
CA GLY A 176 -22.46 29.85 1.57
C GLY A 176 -23.36 30.42 2.67
N ARG A 177 -24.65 30.06 2.60
CA ARG A 177 -25.68 30.64 3.47
C ARG A 177 -25.77 29.94 4.82
N TYR A 178 -25.35 28.69 4.87
CA TYR A 178 -25.54 27.80 6.02
C TYR A 178 -24.26 27.60 6.83
N ALA A 179 -23.11 28.08 6.35
CA ALA A 179 -21.89 28.14 7.14
C ALA A 179 -22.07 28.97 8.43
N ASN A 180 -21.50 28.49 9.54
CA ASN A 180 -21.58 29.13 10.86
C ASN A 180 -23.02 29.28 11.39
N ASP A 181 -23.86 28.26 11.19
CA ASP A 181 -25.22 28.21 11.70
C ASP A 181 -25.44 27.20 12.85
N ASP A 182 -24.34 26.70 13.42
CA ASP A 182 -24.26 25.69 14.49
C ASP A 182 -24.67 24.26 14.05
N ALA A 183 -24.93 24.04 12.75
CA ALA A 183 -25.10 22.71 12.15
C ALA A 183 -23.95 22.43 11.18
N CYS A 184 -23.66 21.15 10.90
CA CYS A 184 -22.73 20.77 9.84
C CYS A 184 -23.51 20.45 8.57
N ASP A 185 -23.29 21.17 7.48
CA ASP A 185 -23.95 20.94 6.19
C ASP A 185 -23.12 20.10 5.21
N ASP A 186 -21.85 19.85 5.52
CA ASP A 186 -20.94 19.08 4.67
C ASP A 186 -21.37 17.60 4.62
N ALA A 187 -21.77 17.12 3.42
CA ALA A 187 -22.20 15.74 3.18
C ALA A 187 -21.21 14.66 3.65
N ARG A 188 -19.91 14.97 3.81
CA ARG A 188 -18.92 14.01 4.30
C ARG A 188 -19.22 13.53 5.72
N PHE A 189 -20.00 14.29 6.50
CA PHE A 189 -20.33 14.01 7.90
C PHE A 189 -21.75 13.45 8.11
N HIS A 190 -22.48 13.15 7.03
CA HIS A 190 -23.84 12.60 7.08
C HIS A 190 -23.89 11.21 6.47
N ASP A 191 -24.57 10.26 7.12
CA ASP A 191 -24.76 8.91 6.58
C ASP A 191 -25.65 8.92 5.32
N ASP A 192 -26.55 9.89 5.21
CA ASP A 192 -27.44 10.11 4.07
C ASP A 192 -26.92 11.13 3.04
N GLY A 193 -25.65 11.51 3.10
CA GLY A 193 -25.04 12.52 2.23
C GLY A 193 -25.21 12.31 0.71
N ASP A 194 -25.57 11.10 0.27
CA ASP A 194 -25.89 10.81 -1.13
C ASP A 194 -27.32 11.19 -1.55
N ASP A 195 -28.25 11.27 -0.60
CA ASP A 195 -29.70 11.38 -0.85
C ASP A 195 -30.14 12.81 -1.23
N TRP A 196 -29.32 13.82 -0.90
CA TRP A 196 -29.69 15.23 -1.03
C TRP A 196 -28.62 16.04 -1.78
N ASP A 197 -28.97 16.57 -2.96
CA ASP A 197 -28.12 17.47 -3.75
C ASP A 197 -27.59 18.64 -2.92
N TYR A 198 -28.44 19.18 -2.02
CA TYR A 198 -28.06 20.26 -1.11
C TYR A 198 -26.85 19.89 -0.24
N GLN A 199 -26.82 18.72 0.39
CA GLN A 199 -25.68 18.33 1.25
C GLN A 199 -24.41 18.18 0.40
N ARG A 200 -24.52 17.62 -0.81
CA ARG A 200 -23.39 17.46 -1.73
C ARG A 200 -22.74 18.80 -2.05
N GLU A 201 -23.54 19.82 -2.36
CA GLU A 201 -23.07 21.17 -2.68
C GLU A 201 -22.29 21.86 -1.53
N HIS A 202 -22.43 21.39 -0.29
CA HIS A 202 -21.80 22.00 0.90
C HIS A 202 -20.51 21.27 1.36
N VAL A 203 -20.05 20.27 0.61
CA VAL A 203 -18.74 19.65 0.87
C VAL A 203 -17.65 20.74 0.89
N LEU A 204 -16.90 20.80 1.99
CA LEU A 204 -15.83 21.78 2.27
C LEU A 204 -16.27 23.25 2.45
N HIS A 205 -17.55 23.52 2.70
CA HIS A 205 -18.06 24.89 2.81
C HIS A 205 -18.60 25.28 4.18
N ASP A 206 -18.53 24.36 5.15
CA ASP A 206 -19.02 24.57 6.51
C ASP A 206 -18.00 24.10 7.58
N ALA A 207 -16.77 24.60 7.42
CA ALA A 207 -15.61 24.12 8.16
C ALA A 207 -15.74 24.26 9.68
N THR A 208 -16.19 25.42 10.17
CA THR A 208 -16.18 25.76 11.60
C THR A 208 -17.13 24.88 12.40
N ASP A 209 -18.34 24.65 11.92
CA ASP A 209 -19.37 23.90 12.63
C ASP A 209 -19.08 22.39 12.55
N CYS A 210 -18.79 21.87 11.37
CA CYS A 210 -18.37 20.47 11.19
C CYS A 210 -17.15 20.13 12.05
N ARG A 211 -16.15 21.02 12.13
CA ARG A 211 -14.96 20.80 12.96
C ARG A 211 -15.27 20.78 14.45
N SER A 212 -16.16 21.66 14.89
CA SER A 212 -16.52 21.76 16.30
C SER A 212 -17.30 20.53 16.76
N LEU A 213 -18.31 20.14 15.98
CA LEU A 213 -19.16 18.98 16.23
C LEU A 213 -18.41 17.64 16.07
N TYR A 214 -17.42 17.57 15.18
CA TYR A 214 -16.55 16.39 15.10
C TYR A 214 -15.66 16.26 16.36
N LYS A 215 -15.08 17.37 16.83
CA LYS A 215 -14.19 17.36 18.00
C LYS A 215 -14.91 17.03 19.31
N ASP A 216 -16.20 17.34 19.42
CA ASP A 216 -16.99 16.98 20.59
C ASP A 216 -17.59 15.57 20.52
N GLY A 217 -17.43 14.88 19.37
CA GLY A 217 -17.89 13.52 19.13
C GLY A 217 -19.34 13.40 18.67
N SER A 218 -19.99 14.51 18.31
CA SER A 218 -21.36 14.51 17.78
C SER A 218 -21.46 14.11 16.30
N LEU A 219 -20.35 14.19 15.55
CA LEU A 219 -20.28 13.78 14.15
C LEU A 219 -19.24 12.68 13.91
N THR A 220 -19.51 11.87 12.89
CA THR A 220 -18.57 10.91 12.31
C THR A 220 -18.25 11.34 10.89
N LEU A 221 -17.00 11.21 10.46
CA LEU A 221 -16.63 11.37 9.06
C LEU A 221 -16.94 10.06 8.31
N TYR A 222 -17.86 10.10 7.35
CA TYR A 222 -18.26 8.94 6.55
C TYR A 222 -17.40 8.77 5.30
N VAL A 223 -16.99 9.88 4.68
CA VAL A 223 -16.16 9.86 3.47
C VAL A 223 -15.02 10.86 3.58
N ASP A 224 -13.81 10.34 3.44
CA ASP A 224 -12.58 11.09 3.24
C ASP A 224 -12.16 10.98 1.76
N PHE A 225 -12.07 12.12 1.07
CA PHE A 225 -11.61 12.21 -0.32
C PHE A 225 -10.09 12.23 -0.46
N GLY A 226 -9.35 12.47 0.64
CA GLY A 226 -7.89 12.51 0.64
C GLY A 226 -7.29 13.77 0.02
N ASP A 227 -6.21 13.60 -0.76
CA ASP A 227 -5.45 14.69 -1.39
C ASP A 227 -5.34 14.53 -2.92
N ASN A 228 -4.56 15.39 -3.60
CA ASN A 228 -4.26 15.29 -5.04
C ASN A 228 -2.85 14.72 -5.31
N SER A 229 -2.36 13.78 -4.50
CA SER A 229 -1.02 13.20 -4.68
C SER A 229 -0.93 12.15 -5.78
N GLY A 230 -2.04 11.79 -6.41
CA GLY A 230 -2.15 10.75 -7.44
C GLY A 230 -1.54 11.14 -8.78
N GLU A 231 -1.13 10.14 -9.56
CA GLU A 231 -0.54 10.34 -10.90
C GLU A 231 -1.50 11.06 -11.87
N TYR A 232 -2.80 10.84 -11.69
CA TYR A 232 -3.87 11.32 -12.56
C TYR A 232 -4.75 12.37 -11.87
N ALA A 233 -4.30 12.93 -10.74
CA ALA A 233 -5.04 13.98 -10.07
C ALA A 233 -5.17 15.24 -10.95
N ASP A 234 -6.28 15.97 -10.80
CA ASP A 234 -6.60 17.20 -11.54
C ASP A 234 -6.80 16.97 -13.06
N ASP A 235 -7.31 15.80 -13.46
CA ASP A 235 -7.63 15.44 -14.85
C ASP A 235 -9.12 15.58 -15.22
N ASN A 236 -9.96 15.99 -14.25
CA ASN A 236 -11.43 16.10 -14.30
C ASN A 236 -12.19 14.76 -14.21
N THR A 237 -11.55 13.70 -13.73
CA THR A 237 -12.16 12.38 -13.54
C THR A 237 -11.74 11.80 -12.21
N CYS A 238 -12.69 11.37 -11.40
CA CYS A 238 -12.36 10.75 -10.11
C CYS A 238 -11.72 9.37 -10.28
N ASP A 239 -10.47 9.21 -9.87
CA ASP A 239 -9.73 7.94 -9.97
C ASP A 239 -9.88 7.01 -8.77
N ASP A 240 -10.54 7.49 -7.72
CA ASP A 240 -10.77 6.71 -6.52
C ASP A 240 -11.81 5.59 -6.78
N ASN A 241 -11.31 4.35 -6.80
CA ASN A 241 -12.10 3.16 -7.11
C ASN A 241 -13.15 2.79 -6.05
N ARG A 242 -13.14 3.44 -4.87
CA ARG A 242 -14.16 3.26 -3.83
C ARG A 242 -15.51 3.82 -4.28
N PHE A 243 -15.50 4.90 -5.07
CA PHE A 243 -16.73 5.49 -5.56
C PHE A 243 -17.34 4.68 -6.72
N THR A 244 -18.60 4.97 -7.02
CA THR A 244 -19.29 4.48 -8.22
C THR A 244 -19.97 5.64 -8.93
N GLY A 245 -20.38 5.46 -10.19
CA GLY A 245 -21.05 6.51 -10.98
C GLY A 245 -20.30 6.88 -12.26
N ASP A 246 -20.85 7.79 -13.05
CA ASP A 246 -20.34 8.20 -14.36
C ASP A 246 -19.24 9.27 -14.27
N GLY A 247 -19.03 9.85 -13.09
CA GLY A 247 -17.92 10.74 -12.79
C GLY A 247 -16.62 10.01 -12.42
N ARG A 248 -16.67 8.68 -12.29
CA ARG A 248 -15.51 7.86 -11.92
C ARG A 248 -14.77 7.37 -13.17
N SER A 249 -13.46 7.30 -13.03
CA SER A 249 -12.54 6.65 -13.93
C SER A 249 -12.78 5.15 -14.05
N ILE A 250 -12.15 4.56 -15.07
CA ILE A 250 -12.10 3.12 -15.28
C ILE A 250 -11.02 2.44 -14.45
N LEU A 251 -10.15 3.21 -13.78
CA LEU A 251 -9.11 2.68 -12.92
C LEU A 251 -9.74 1.90 -11.76
N THR A 252 -9.17 0.73 -11.47
CA THR A 252 -9.67 -0.16 -10.42
C THR A 252 -8.60 -0.49 -9.39
N THR A 253 -7.40 0.08 -9.51
CA THR A 253 -6.29 -0.18 -8.59
C THR A 253 -6.39 0.74 -7.38
N ASP A 254 -6.07 0.19 -6.20
CA ASP A 254 -6.14 0.94 -4.93
C ASP A 254 -5.07 2.03 -4.82
N SER A 255 -4.11 2.07 -5.76
CA SER A 255 -3.09 3.12 -5.88
C SER A 255 -3.65 4.52 -6.10
N HIS A 256 -4.94 4.66 -6.42
CA HIS A 256 -5.63 5.94 -6.65
C HIS A 256 -6.63 6.31 -5.54
N VAL A 257 -6.79 5.45 -4.54
CA VAL A 257 -7.68 5.71 -3.39
C VAL A 257 -7.17 6.90 -2.58
N LYS A 258 -8.05 7.88 -2.30
CA LYS A 258 -7.76 9.09 -1.51
C LYS A 258 -6.65 9.98 -2.10
N ARG A 259 -6.43 9.92 -3.41
CA ARG A 259 -5.29 10.60 -4.10
C ARG A 259 -5.71 11.52 -5.25
N ASP A 260 -7.01 11.72 -5.42
CA ASP A 260 -7.59 12.55 -6.45
C ASP A 260 -8.79 13.35 -5.91
N SER A 261 -8.55 14.06 -4.80
CA SER A 261 -9.63 14.66 -4.02
C SER A 261 -10.41 15.73 -4.79
N ALA A 262 -9.74 16.59 -5.56
CA ALA A 262 -10.40 17.69 -6.27
C ALA A 262 -11.40 17.19 -7.31
N ASP A 263 -11.04 16.21 -8.12
CA ASP A 263 -11.92 15.68 -9.16
C ASP A 263 -13.04 14.83 -8.56
N CYS A 264 -12.74 14.04 -7.52
CA CYS A 264 -13.76 13.30 -6.80
C CYS A 264 -14.76 14.21 -6.08
N ILE A 265 -14.33 15.30 -5.44
CA ILE A 265 -15.25 16.28 -4.82
C ILE A 265 -16.12 16.94 -5.88
N ALA A 266 -15.52 17.40 -6.98
CA ALA A 266 -16.26 18.06 -8.07
C ALA A 266 -17.30 17.13 -8.69
N ALA A 267 -16.95 15.87 -8.94
CA ALA A 267 -17.87 14.88 -9.48
C ALA A 267 -18.97 14.48 -8.47
N TYR A 268 -18.64 14.42 -7.17
CA TYR A 268 -19.60 14.15 -6.11
C TYR A 268 -20.62 15.28 -5.94
N GLN A 269 -20.15 16.54 -5.92
CA GLN A 269 -20.99 17.75 -5.92
C GLN A 269 -21.92 17.82 -7.14
N ALA A 270 -21.45 17.34 -8.29
CA ALA A 270 -22.26 17.27 -9.51
C ALA A 270 -23.25 16.09 -9.55
N GLY A 271 -23.35 15.27 -8.50
CA GLY A 271 -24.21 14.09 -8.44
C GLY A 271 -23.79 12.95 -9.38
N ARG A 272 -22.51 12.96 -9.82
CA ARG A 272 -21.95 11.96 -10.75
C ARG A 272 -21.20 10.84 -10.05
N LEU A 273 -21.06 10.93 -8.73
CA LEU A 273 -20.50 9.88 -7.87
C LEU A 273 -21.47 9.51 -6.75
N ASN A 274 -21.50 8.23 -6.42
CA ASN A 274 -22.10 7.69 -5.19
C ASN A 274 -21.00 7.10 -4.31
N ARG A 275 -21.16 7.24 -3.00
CA ARG A 275 -20.22 6.72 -1.98
C ARG A 275 -20.28 5.18 -1.93
N PRO A 276 -19.23 4.51 -1.42
CA PRO A 276 -19.18 3.04 -1.24
C PRO A 276 -20.24 2.48 -0.28
#